data_AF-A0A0R2TS66-F1
#
_entry.id   AF-A0A0R2TS66-F1
#
_cell.length_a   1.000
_cell.length_b   1.000
_cell.length_c   1.000
_cell.angle_alpha   90.00
_cell.angle_beta   90.00
_cell.angle_gamma   90.00
#
_symmetry.space_group_name_H-M   'P 1'
#
loop_
_entity.id
_entity.type
_entity.pdbx_description
1 polymer ?
#
loop_
_entity_poly.entity_id
_entity_poly.type
_entity_poly.pdbx_seq_one_letter_code
_entity_poly.pdbx_strand_id
1 'polypeptide(L)'
;MYAKSDNAKELILLKYGKPSKVENQEEKEKWIYNYSSQFKSNRTVVFDNTGKIITNKKHYKPFHMITGYNKHGYIVGGILIVLFLITGPFPALL
;
A
#
# COMPACT_ATOMS: atom_id res chain seq x y z
N MET A 1 23.06 -7.61 -5.30
CA MET A 1 23.66 -6.44 -5.96
C MET A 1 22.59 -5.80 -6.84
N TYR A 2 22.12 -4.59 -6.53
CA TYR A 2 21.27 -3.85 -7.45
C TYR A 2 22.19 -3.16 -8.46
N ALA A 3 22.21 -3.65 -9.69
CA ALA A 3 22.86 -2.96 -10.79
C ALA A 3 22.22 -1.57 -10.90
N LYS A 4 23.02 -0.51 -10.75
CA LYS A 4 22.57 0.86 -10.87
C LYS A 4 22.23 1.08 -12.35
N SER A 5 20.96 0.92 -12.73
CA SER A 5 20.52 1.21 -14.09
C SER A 5 20.33 2.72 -14.24
N ASP A 6 21.02 3.34 -15.19
CA ASP A 6 20.82 4.75 -15.54
C ASP A 6 19.47 4.98 -16.25
N ASN A 7 18.80 3.90 -16.66
CA ASN A 7 17.48 3.92 -17.26
C ASN A 7 16.38 3.97 -16.18
N ALA A 8 15.66 5.09 -16.12
CA ALA A 8 14.59 5.30 -15.15
C ALA A 8 13.42 4.31 -15.31
N LYS A 9 13.16 3.82 -16.52
CA LYS A 9 12.10 2.83 -16.78
C LYS A 9 12.44 1.47 -16.14
N GLU A 10 13.70 1.05 -16.25
CA GLU A 10 14.18 -0.19 -15.62
C GLU A 10 14.10 -0.11 -14.10
N LEU A 11 14.48 1.03 -13.49
CA LEU A 11 14.33 1.24 -12.05
C LEU A 11 12.87 1.13 -11.60
N ILE A 12 11.94 1.66 -12.40
CA ILE A 12 10.51 1.58 -12.11
C ILE A 12 9.99 0.14 -12.25
N LEU A 13 10.40 -0.60 -13.29
CA LEU A 13 10.06 -2.01 -13.46
C LEU A 13 10.62 -2.88 -12.33
N LEU A 14 11.86 -2.63 -11.92
CA LEU A 14 12.50 -3.37 -10.84
C LEU A 14 11.84 -3.09 -9.48
N LYS A 15 11.36 -1.86 -9.26
CA LYS A 15 10.69 -1.48 -8.02
C LYS A 15 9.22 -1.91 -7.94
N TYR A 16 8.50 -1.83 -9.05
CA TYR A 16 7.03 -1.98 -9.06
C TYR A 16 6.54 -3.18 -9.89
N GLY A 17 7.42 -3.82 -10.65
CA GLY A 17 7.08 -4.90 -11.59
C GLY A 17 6.53 -4.39 -12.91
N LYS A 18 5.87 -5.27 -13.66
CA LYS A 18 5.24 -4.92 -14.93
C LYS A 18 4.01 -4.02 -14.69
N PRO A 19 3.86 -2.91 -15.44
CA PRO A 19 2.66 -2.07 -15.34
C PRO A 19 1.42 -2.83 -15.79
N SER A 20 0.28 -2.50 -15.19
CA SER A 20 -1.02 -3.06 -15.57
C SER A 20 -1.49 -2.53 -16.92
N LYS A 21 -1.18 -1.26 -17.22
CA LYS A 21 -1.48 -0.60 -18.49
C LYS A 21 -0.40 0.41 -18.83
N VAL A 22 -0.09 0.53 -20.12
CA VAL A 22 0.79 1.55 -20.68
C VAL A 22 -0.04 2.36 -21.68
N GLU A 23 -0.07 3.67 -21.51
CA GLU A 23 -0.74 4.62 -22.40
C GLU A 23 0.32 5.55 -23.00
N ASN A 24 0.36 5.64 -24.32
CA ASN A 24 1.22 6.60 -25.03
C ASN A 24 0.34 7.78 -25.46
N GLN A 25 0.64 8.98 -24.97
CA GLN A 25 -0.05 10.22 -25.31
C GLN A 25 0.99 11.23 -25.77
N GLU A 26 0.95 11.61 -27.05
CA GLU A 26 1.71 12.71 -27.69
C GLU A 26 2.92 13.20 -26.86
N GLU A 27 4.02 12.44 -26.94
CA GLU A 27 5.32 12.68 -26.29
C GLU A 27 5.48 12.25 -24.82
N LYS A 28 4.46 11.61 -24.23
CA LYS A 28 4.50 11.06 -22.88
C LYS A 28 4.07 9.62 -22.85
N GLU A 29 4.78 8.83 -22.05
CA GLU A 29 4.42 7.44 -21.77
C GLU A 29 3.94 7.33 -20.33
N LYS A 30 2.69 6.90 -20.14
CA LYS A 30 2.05 6.80 -18.84
C LYS A 30 1.85 5.34 -18.46
N TRP A 31 2.50 4.96 -17.37
CA TRP A 31 2.40 3.62 -16.78
C TRP A 31 1.43 3.64 -15.60
N ILE A 32 0.44 2.76 -15.68
CA ILE A 32 -0.59 2.60 -14.66
C ILE A 32 -0.36 1.28 -13.94
N TYR A 33 -0.30 1.36 -12.62
CA TYR A 33 -0.15 0.23 -11.71
C TYR A 33 -1.41 0.11 -10.86
N ASN A 34 -2.22 -0.88 -11.19
CA ASN A 34 -3.42 -1.24 -10.43
C ASN A 34 -3.12 -2.53 -9.66
N TYR A 35 -2.96 -2.41 -8.34
CA TYR A 35 -2.69 -3.56 -7.49
C TYR A 35 -4.00 -4.09 -6.93
N SER A 36 -4.16 -5.41 -6.89
CA SER A 36 -5.27 -6.06 -6.16
C SER A 36 -5.06 -6.01 -4.64
N SER A 37 -3.80 -6.13 -4.19
CA SER A 37 -3.42 -6.12 -2.78
C SER A 37 -3.99 -4.92 -2.01
N GLN A 38 -4.43 -5.17 -0.77
CA GLN A 38 -4.91 -4.14 0.16
C GLN A 38 -3.75 -3.31 0.75
N PHE A 39 -2.53 -3.85 0.77
CA PHE A 39 -1.34 -3.18 1.30
C PHE A 39 -0.60 -2.35 0.25
N LYS A 40 -0.78 -2.66 -1.04
CA LYS A 40 -0.16 -1.91 -2.14
C LYS A 40 -1.12 -0.87 -2.70
N SER A 41 -0.68 0.39 -2.68
CA SER A 41 -1.41 1.50 -3.28
C SER A 41 -1.18 1.55 -4.79
N ASN A 42 -2.22 1.91 -5.55
CA ASN A 42 -2.12 2.12 -6.98
C ASN A 42 -1.14 3.25 -7.29
N ARG A 43 -0.58 3.27 -8.50
CA ARG A 43 0.43 4.26 -8.90
C ARG A 43 0.31 4.63 -10.36
N THR A 44 0.63 5.87 -10.68
CA THR A 44 0.80 6.36 -12.05
C THR A 44 2.17 6.97 -12.19
N VAL A 45 2.96 6.46 -13.13
CA VAL A 45 4.26 6.99 -13.50
C VAL A 45 4.13 7.56 -14.90
N VAL A 46 4.62 8.77 -15.13
CA VAL A 46 4.63 9.41 -16.45
C VAL A 46 6.06 9.70 -16.82
N PHE A 47 6.46 9.27 -18.01
CA PHE A 47 7.75 9.50 -18.61
C PHE A 47 7.64 10.49 -19.75
N ASP A 48 8.71 11.25 -20.00
CA ASP A 48 8.87 12.02 -21.23
C ASP A 48 9.31 11.14 -22.40
N ASN A 49 9.42 11.74 -23.59
CA ASN A 49 9.90 11.10 -24.82
C ASN A 49 11.35 10.58 -24.71
N THR A 50 12.17 11.13 -23.80
CA THR A 50 13.54 10.65 -23.52
C THR A 50 13.58 9.52 -22.50
N GLY A 51 12.44 9.14 -21.91
CA GLY A 51 12.33 8.11 -20.90
C GLY A 51 12.65 8.56 -19.46
N LYS A 52 12.77 9.86 -19.19
CA LYS A 52 12.89 10.40 -17.83
C LYS A 52 11.53 10.49 -17.16
N ILE A 53 11.50 10.33 -15.84
CA ILE A 53 10.26 10.40 -15.05
C ILE A 53 9.87 11.87 -14.88
N ILE A 54 8.75 12.28 -15.47
CA ILE A 54 8.12 13.58 -15.24
C ILE A 54 7.31 13.54 -13.92
N THR A 55 6.60 12.44 -13.67
CA THR A 55 5.66 12.36 -12.54
C THR A 55 5.57 10.95 -11.99
N ASN A 56 5.48 10.84 -10.67
CA ASN A 56 5.30 9.57 -9.99
C ASN A 56 4.26 9.68 -8.86
N LYS A 57 2.97 9.60 -9.20
CA LYS A 57 1.84 9.79 -8.28
C LYS A 57 1.39 8.48 -7.65
N LYS A 58 1.27 8.46 -6.32
CA LYS A 58 0.71 7.35 -5.54
C LYS A 58 -0.76 7.63 -5.27
N HIS A 59 -1.61 6.65 -5.56
CA HIS A 59 -3.04 6.67 -5.28
C HIS A 59 -3.32 5.72 -4.12
N TYR A 60 -3.39 6.30 -2.92
CA TYR A 60 -3.68 5.54 -1.72
C TYR A 60 -5.05 4.87 -1.86
N LYS A 61 -5.09 3.57 -1.57
CA LYS A 61 -6.38 2.93 -1.40
C LYS A 61 -7.02 3.47 -0.13
N PRO A 62 -8.35 3.63 -0.10
CA PRO A 62 -9.03 3.81 1.17
C PRO A 62 -8.67 2.61 2.03
N PHE A 63 -7.88 2.84 3.07
CA PHE A 63 -7.59 1.83 4.06
C PHE A 63 -8.87 1.66 4.87
N HIS A 64 -9.75 0.78 4.40
CA HIS A 64 -10.75 0.21 5.29
C HIS A 64 -9.97 -0.65 6.27
N MET A 65 -9.95 -0.26 7.54
CA MET A 65 -9.56 -1.17 8.61
C MET A 65 -10.47 -2.39 8.48
N ILE A 66 -9.98 -3.44 7.83
CA ILE A 66 -10.72 -4.69 7.57
C ILE A 66 -11.27 -5.28 8.87
N THR A 67 -10.64 -4.95 9.99
CA THR A 67 -11.03 -5.42 11.30
C THR A 67 -12.22 -4.66 11.90
N GLY A 68 -12.70 -3.54 11.33
CA GLY A 68 -13.79 -2.77 11.94
C GLY A 68 -13.47 -2.27 13.36
N TYR A 69 -12.20 -2.34 13.78
CA TYR A 69 -11.72 -1.74 15.00
C TYR A 69 -11.60 -0.25 14.73
N ASN A 70 -12.71 0.45 14.87
CA ASN A 70 -12.76 1.91 14.99
C ASN A 70 -11.76 2.33 16.09
N LYS A 71 -11.44 3.62 16.26
CA LYS A 71 -10.65 4.12 17.42
C LYS A 71 -11.01 3.46 18.77
N HIS A 72 -12.27 3.06 18.90
CA HIS A 72 -12.86 2.36 20.06
C HIS A 72 -12.59 0.85 20.15
N GLY A 73 -12.30 0.15 19.06
CA GLY A 73 -12.05 -1.29 19.11
C GLY A 73 -10.82 -1.65 19.95
N TYR A 74 -9.75 -0.86 19.82
CA TYR A 74 -8.53 -1.06 20.65
C TYR A 74 -8.81 -0.76 22.13
N ILE A 75 -9.71 0.17 22.40
CA ILE A 75 -10.16 0.49 23.77
C ILE A 75 -10.91 -0.71 24.35
N VAL A 76 -11.85 -1.31 23.60
CA VAL A 76 -12.61 -2.49 24.05
C VAL A 76 -11.69 -3.70 24.26
N GLY A 77 -10.76 -3.96 23.33
CA GLY A 77 -9.78 -5.04 23.47
C GLY A 77 -8.87 -4.85 24.69
N GLY A 78 -8.40 -3.62 24.92
CA GLY A 78 -7.62 -3.28 26.11
C GLY A 78 -8.39 -3.48 27.42
N ILE A 79 -9.66 -3.05 27.47
CA ILE A 79 -10.54 -3.25 28.64
C ILE A 79 -10.73 -4.75 28.94
N LEU A 80 -10.99 -5.57 27.92
CA LEU A 80 -11.17 -7.02 28.10
C LEU A 80 -9.91 -7.71 28.63
N ILE A 81 -8.73 -7.32 28.13
CA ILE A 81 -7.45 -7.86 28.63
C ILE A 81 -7.22 -7.47 30.09
N VAL A 82 -7.46 -6.21 30.44
CA VAL A 82 -7.31 -5.73 31.83
C VAL A 82 -8.28 -6.44 32.77
N LEU A 83 -9.55 -6.57 32.38
CA LEU A 83 -10.54 -7.34 33.14
C LEU A 83 -10.09 -8.79 33.34
N PHE A 84 -9.64 -9.47 32.28
CA PHE A 84 -9.14 -10.85 32.37
C PHE A 84 -7.93 -11.00 33.30
N LEU A 85 -7.01 -10.02 33.30
CA LEU A 85 -5.87 -10.00 34.22
C LEU A 85 -6.29 -9.78 35.69
N ILE A 86 -7.32 -8.97 35.93
CA ILE A 86 -7.83 -8.70 37.29
C ILE A 86 -8.66 -9.86 37.82
N THR A 87 -9.57 -10.40 37.01
CA THR A 87 -10.53 -11.45 37.44
C THR A 87 -9.97 -12.85 37.30
N GLY A 88 -8.82 -13.02 36.63
CA GLY A 88 -8.27 -14.32 36.27
C GLY A 88 -9.10 -15.04 35.19
N PRO A 89 -8.60 -16.18 34.67
CA PRO A 89 -9.27 -16.97 33.64
C PRO A 89 -10.57 -17.65 34.10
N PHE A 90 -10.84 -17.67 35.40
CA PHE A 90 -12.04 -18.23 36.01
C PHE A 90 -12.63 -17.18 36.94
N PRO A 91 -13.77 -16.55 36.61
CA PRO A 91 -14.54 -15.88 37.65
C PRO A 91 -14.95 -17.01 38.60
N ALA A 92 -14.53 -16.93 39.85
CA ALA A 92 -14.84 -17.94 40.84
C ALA A 92 -16.37 -18.19 40.81
N LEU A 93 -16.77 -19.42 40.50
CA LEU A 93 -18.09 -19.94 40.81
C LEU A 93 -18.21 -19.87 42.33
N LEU A 94 -18.82 -18.81 42.84
CA LEU A 94 -19.28 -18.71 44.22
C LEU A 94 -20.54 -17.84 44.28
#